data_AF-A0A839UYH7-F1
#
_entry.id   AF-A0A839UYH7-F1
#
_cell.length_a   1.000
_cell.length_b   1.000
_cell.length_c   1.000
_cell.angle_alpha   90.00
_cell.angle_beta   90.00
_cell.angle_gamma   90.00
#
_symmetry.space_group_name_H-M   'P 1'
#
loop_
_entity.id
_entity.type
_entity.pdbx_description
1 polymer ?
#
loop_
_entity_poly.entity_id
_entity_poly.type
_entity_poly.pdbx_seq_one_letter_code
_entity_poly.pdbx_strand_id
1 'polypeptide(L)'
;MDDVKIEQLGGVVGGFSPTSHVHSEGHVAWSALSAEDRARLDALFAKGAAVNANLRYRLTRQGPGGPQIIEATPEMIPDVLLRSITTTID
;
A
#
# COMPACT_ATOMS: atom_id res chain seq x y z
N MET A 1 -17.10 -6.04 -1.83
CA MET A 1 -15.91 -6.49 -1.09
C MET A 1 -14.86 -5.45 -1.38
N ASP A 2 -14.79 -4.47 -0.49
CA ASP A 2 -13.92 -3.31 -0.64
C ASP A 2 -12.65 -3.63 0.13
N ASP A 3 -11.67 -4.18 -0.56
CA ASP A 3 -10.35 -4.46 0.02
C ASP A 3 -9.36 -3.40 -0.44
N VAL A 4 -8.43 -3.04 0.44
CA VAL A 4 -7.30 -2.18 0.13
C VAL A 4 -6.07 -3.06 0.05
N LYS A 5 -5.51 -3.16 -1.15
CA LYS A 5 -4.20 -3.75 -1.40
C LYS A 5 -3.14 -2.69 -1.16
N ILE A 6 -2.06 -3.06 -0.49
CA ILE A 6 -0.84 -2.28 -0.34
C ILE A 6 0.34 -3.08 -0.86
N GLU A 7 1.19 -2.45 -1.66
CA GLU A 7 2.40 -3.05 -2.23
C GLU A 7 3.59 -2.15 -1.95
N GLN A 8 4.67 -2.70 -1.41
CA GLN A 8 5.90 -1.92 -1.23
C GLN A 8 6.66 -1.84 -2.54
N LEU A 9 6.96 -0.61 -2.95
CA LEU A 9 7.76 -0.30 -4.14
C LEU A 9 9.07 0.36 -3.70
N GLY A 10 10.17 -0.34 -3.91
CA GLY A 10 11.49 0.12 -3.47
C GLY A 10 11.75 -0.11 -1.98
N GLY A 11 12.79 0.53 -1.47
CA GLY A 11 13.44 0.11 -0.23
C GLY A 11 14.46 -1.00 -0.48
N VAL A 12 15.62 -0.88 0.15
CA VAL A 12 16.66 -1.90 0.16
C VAL A 12 16.13 -3.14 0.88
N VAL A 13 15.59 -4.10 0.15
CA VAL A 13 15.54 -5.48 0.63
C VAL A 13 16.97 -6.00 0.47
N GLY A 14 17.68 -6.07 1.59
CA GLY A 14 19.12 -6.34 1.60
C GLY A 14 19.51 -7.55 0.77
N GLY A 15 20.51 -7.40 -0.09
CA GLY A 15 21.43 -8.42 -0.61
C GLY A 15 20.94 -9.87 -0.71
N PHE A 16 19.97 -10.17 -1.57
CA PHE A 16 19.70 -11.55 -1.99
C PHE A 16 19.79 -11.69 -3.51
N SER A 17 20.22 -12.87 -3.94
CA SER A 17 20.67 -13.26 -5.29
C SER A 17 19.87 -12.67 -6.45
N PRO A 18 20.50 -12.45 -7.63
CA PRO A 18 19.87 -11.89 -8.83
C PRO A 18 18.68 -12.69 -9.42
N THR A 19 18.24 -13.76 -8.74
CA THR A 19 17.18 -14.68 -9.17
C THR A 19 15.94 -14.67 -8.27
N SER A 20 15.97 -14.04 -7.09
CA SER A 20 14.83 -14.05 -6.16
C SER A 20 14.03 -12.75 -6.26
N HIS A 21 12.77 -12.86 -6.65
CA HIS A 21 11.85 -11.71 -6.71
C HIS A 21 11.15 -11.54 -5.37
N VAL A 22 11.67 -10.64 -4.54
CA VAL A 22 10.99 -10.31 -3.28
C VAL A 22 9.72 -9.51 -3.57
N HIS A 23 8.57 -10.04 -3.16
CA HIS A 23 7.29 -9.36 -3.22
C HIS A 23 6.81 -9.02 -1.82
N SER A 24 6.63 -7.73 -1.56
CA SER A 24 6.08 -7.23 -0.30
C SER A 24 4.69 -6.66 -0.57
N GLU A 25 3.65 -7.40 -0.19
CA GLU A 25 2.26 -6.99 -0.36
C GLU A 25 1.42 -7.29 0.88
N GLY A 26 0.33 -6.54 1.05
CA GLY A 26 -0.64 -6.71 2.13
C GLY A 26 -2.05 -6.40 1.62
N HIS A 27 -3.04 -6.99 2.27
CA HIS A 27 -4.45 -6.78 1.95
C HIS A 27 -5.22 -6.58 3.24
N VAL A 28 -6.01 -5.50 3.30
CA VAL A 28 -6.86 -5.21 4.46
C VAL A 28 -8.27 -4.91 3.97
N ALA A 29 -9.24 -5.61 4.56
CA ALA A 29 -10.64 -5.33 4.32
C ALA A 29 -11.00 -3.92 4.80
N TRP A 30 -11.65 -3.12 3.97
CA TRP A 30 -12.08 -1.77 4.31
C TRP A 30 -12.96 -1.75 5.56
N SER A 31 -13.78 -2.78 5.74
CA SER A 31 -14.62 -2.97 6.93
C SER A 31 -13.82 -3.21 8.22
N ALA A 32 -12.58 -3.71 8.13
CA ALA A 32 -11.70 -3.94 9.27
C ALA A 32 -10.94 -2.67 9.70
N LEU A 33 -10.88 -1.65 8.83
CA LEU A 33 -10.25 -0.36 9.15
C LEU A 33 -11.10 0.44 10.13
N SER A 34 -10.48 1.22 11.00
CA SER A 34 -11.19 2.18 11.84
C SER A 34 -11.80 3.31 10.99
N ALA A 35 -12.79 4.03 11.53
CA ALA A 35 -13.38 5.17 10.82
C ALA A 35 -12.32 6.26 10.50
N GLU A 36 -11.33 6.43 11.37
CA GLU A 36 -10.24 7.39 11.17
C GLU A 36 -9.31 6.95 10.03
N ASP A 37 -8.94 5.67 9.99
CA ASP A 37 -8.08 5.13 8.92
C ASP A 37 -8.75 5.23 7.56
N ARG A 38 -10.06 4.91 7.50
CA ARG A 38 -10.87 5.06 6.28
C ARG A 38 -10.87 6.51 5.80
N ALA A 39 -11.09 7.47 6.69
CA ALA A 39 -11.09 8.89 6.35
C ALA A 39 -9.72 9.37 5.83
N ARG A 40 -8.62 8.91 6.44
CA ARG A 40 -7.26 9.19 5.94
C ARG A 40 -7.03 8.62 4.56
N LEU A 41 -7.44 7.37 4.31
CA LEU A 41 -7.32 6.76 2.99
C LEU A 41 -8.19 7.47 1.95
N ASP A 42 -9.42 7.81 2.27
CA ASP A 42 -10.28 8.58 1.37
C ASP A 42 -9.65 9.92 1.00
N ALA A 43 -9.10 10.66 1.98
CA ALA A 43 -8.39 11.91 1.71
C ALA A 43 -7.16 11.68 0.83
N LEU A 44 -6.43 10.58 1.04
CA LEU A 44 -5.24 10.22 0.28
C LEU A 44 -5.58 9.87 -1.18
N PHE A 45 -6.61 9.05 -1.39
CA PHE A 45 -7.12 8.68 -2.71
C PHE A 45 -7.75 9.87 -3.44
N ALA A 46 -8.42 10.78 -2.74
CA ALA A 46 -8.96 12.00 -3.31
C ALA A 46 -7.86 12.99 -3.73
N LYS A 47 -6.76 13.07 -2.96
CA LYS A 47 -5.64 13.96 -3.27
C LYS A 47 -4.82 13.49 -4.46
N GLY A 48 -4.71 12.17 -4.68
CA GLY A 48 -3.88 11.60 -5.73
C GLY A 48 -2.41 11.98 -5.56
N ALA A 49 -1.71 11.30 -4.66
CA ALA A 49 -0.30 11.57 -4.43
C ALA A 49 0.57 10.81 -5.44
N ALA A 50 1.43 11.54 -6.15
CA ALA A 50 2.59 10.98 -6.83
C ALA A 50 3.81 11.32 -5.96
N VAL A 51 4.50 10.30 -5.47
CA VAL A 51 5.66 10.47 -4.58
C VAL A 51 6.93 10.04 -5.29
N ASN A 52 7.89 10.97 -5.33
CA ASN A 52 9.23 10.69 -5.80
C ASN A 52 10.11 10.35 -4.59
N ALA A 53 10.02 9.10 -4.15
CA ALA A 53 10.77 8.57 -3.02
C ALA A 53 11.36 7.19 -3.35
N ASN A 54 12.55 6.90 -2.80
CA ASN A 54 13.23 5.60 -2.96
C ASN A 54 12.45 4.44 -2.32
N LEU A 55 11.67 4.73 -1.27
CA LEU A 55 10.73 3.82 -0.65
C LEU A 55 9.35 4.46 -0.73
N ARG A 56 8.46 3.82 -1.47
CA ARG A 56 7.06 4.23 -1.62
C ARG A 56 6.19 2.97 -1.61
N TYR A 57 4.89 3.15 -1.45
CA TYR A 57 3.95 2.06 -1.49
C TYR A 57 2.84 2.39 -2.47
N ARG A 58 2.39 1.39 -3.21
CA ARG A 58 1.23 1.47 -4.08
C ARG A 58 0.01 0.96 -3.34
N LEU A 59 -1.00 1.80 -3.24
CA LEU A 59 -2.30 1.44 -2.67
C LEU A 59 -3.29 1.25 -3.81
N THR A 60 -4.01 0.15 -3.78
CA THR A 60 -5.06 -0.15 -4.75
C THR A 60 -6.37 -0.45 -4.00
N ARG A 61 -7.47 0.20 -4.39
CA ARG A 61 -8.80 -0.08 -3.86
C ARG A 61 -9.86 -0.11 -4.96
N GLN A 62 -10.99 -0.76 -4.68
CA GLN A 62 -12.18 -0.62 -5.52
C GLN A 62 -12.92 0.66 -5.12
N GLY A 63 -13.07 1.59 -6.05
CA GLY A 63 -13.86 2.80 -5.88
C GLY A 63 -15.16 2.77 -6.70
N PRO A 64 -16.06 3.74 -6.50
CA PRO A 64 -17.34 3.82 -7.22
C PRO A 64 -17.18 3.97 -8.74
N GLY A 65 -16.01 4.39 -9.23
CA GLY A 65 -15.68 4.51 -10.65
C GLY A 65 -14.73 3.44 -11.19
N GLY A 66 -14.47 2.37 -10.43
CA GLY A 66 -13.50 1.33 -10.76
C GLY A 66 -12.25 1.34 -9.87
N PRO A 67 -11.21 0.57 -10.22
CA PRO A 67 -10.00 0.47 -9.42
C PRO A 67 -9.27 1.81 -9.34
N GLN A 68 -9.04 2.29 -8.11
CA GLN A 68 -8.25 3.48 -7.83
C GLN A 68 -6.87 3.04 -7.36
N ILE A 69 -5.83 3.67 -7.92
CA ILE A 69 -4.43 3.39 -7.59
C ILE A 69 -3.76 4.71 -7.25
N ILE A 70 -3.04 4.74 -6.13
CA ILE A 70 -2.20 5.86 -5.72
C ILE A 70 -0.87 5.34 -5.20
N GLU A 71 0.10 6.24 -5.11
CA GLU A 71 1.38 5.95 -4.47
C GLU A 71 1.56 6.88 -3.27
N ALA A 72 2.12 6.37 -2.19
CA ALA A 72 2.29 7.12 -0.96
C ALA A 72 3.59 6.72 -0.25
N THR A 73 4.19 7.67 0.47
CA THR A 73 5.29 7.37 1.41
C THR A 73 4.73 6.74 2.68
N PRO A 74 5.52 5.98 3.44
CA PRO A 74 5.05 5.29 4.65
C PRO A 74 4.39 6.24 5.66
N GLU A 75 4.87 7.48 5.77
CA GLU A 75 4.32 8.51 6.67
C GLU A 75 2.88 8.96 6.33
N MET A 76 2.43 8.74 5.09
CA MET A 76 1.09 9.09 4.63
C MET A 76 0.09 7.94 4.79
N ILE A 77 0.59 6.74 5.08
CA ILE A 77 -0.19 5.49 5.07
C ILE A 77 -0.53 5.13 6.51
N PRO A 78 -1.80 4.75 6.80
CA PRO A 78 -2.16 4.21 8.11
C PRO A 78 -1.29 3.02 8.52
N ASP A 79 -0.85 2.98 9.77
CA ASP A 79 0.01 1.92 10.32
C ASP A 79 -0.57 0.52 10.13
N VAL A 80 -1.90 0.37 10.18
CA VAL A 80 -2.59 -0.91 9.97
C VAL A 80 -2.29 -1.52 8.60
N LEU A 81 -2.17 -0.70 7.55
CA LEU A 81 -1.81 -1.17 6.22
C LEU A 81 -0.34 -1.53 6.15
N LEU A 82 0.55 -0.70 6.69
CA LEU A 82 1.98 -1.01 6.74
C LEU A 82 2.27 -2.32 7.48
N ARG A 83 1.55 -2.59 8.57
CA ARG A 83 1.65 -3.84 9.34
C ARG A 83 1.05 -5.05 8.63
N SER A 84 0.16 -4.85 7.66
CA SER A 84 -0.41 -5.94 6.86
C SER A 84 0.53 -6.48 5.79
N ILE A 85 1.61 -5.75 5.50
CA ILE A 85 2.58 -6.12 4.48
C ILE A 85 3.33 -7.37 4.94
N THR A 86 3.24 -8.41 4.12
CA THR A 86 4.02 -9.63 4.27
C THR A 86 5.01 -9.68 3.12
N THR A 87 6.27 -9.94 3.46
CA THR A 87 7.34 -10.14 2.47
C THR A 87 7.45 -11.62 2.14
N THR A 88 7.19 -11.96 0.88
CA THR A 88 7.34 -13.30 0.35
C THR A 88 8.56 -13.36 -0.55
N ILE A 89 9.32 -14.44 -0.46
CA ILE A 89 10.49 -14.72 -1.30
C ILE A 89 10.11 -15.93 -2.16
N ASP A 90 10.16 -15.76 -3.48
CA ASP A 90 10.04 -16.84 -4.49
C ASP A 90 11.43 -17.31 -4.95
#